data_AF-A0A2D0NCU4-F1
#
_entry.id   AF-A0A2D0NCU4-F1
#
_cell.length_a   1.000
_cell.length_b   1.000
_cell.length_c   1.000
_cell.angle_alpha   90.00
_cell.angle_beta   90.00
_cell.angle_gamma   90.00
#
_symmetry.space_group_name_H-M   'P 1'
#
loop_
_entity.id
_entity.type
_entity.pdbx_description
1 polymer ?
#
loop_
_entity_poly.entity_id
_entity_poly.type
_entity_poly.pdbx_seq_one_letter_code
_entity_poly.pdbx_strand_id
1 'polypeptide(L)'
;MKRLKTYTLLLLLFSGMTACGNDTASALHQHVQGFWKVHQIQQNGESNDMYAEINDSIILYWYDRSSYIFPYGYRIEDNQLVVWLQNDSLSRPKAIGTLSVSDADHFTLVNDGQRLEYQRVSFDKFEEETGRKWKGID
;
A
#
# COMPACT_ATOMS: atom_id res chain seq x y z
N MET A 1 -8.51 61.04 -31.33
CA MET A 1 -7.54 60.31 -32.17
C MET A 1 -6.84 59.24 -31.32
N LYS A 2 -7.02 57.95 -31.69
CA LYS A 2 -6.17 56.73 -31.56
C LYS A 2 -5.05 56.72 -30.47
N ARG A 3 -4.85 55.71 -29.60
CA ARG A 3 -5.06 54.24 -29.69
C ARG A 3 -5.33 53.57 -28.34
N LEU A 4 -6.19 52.56 -28.39
CA LEU A 4 -6.43 51.47 -27.44
C LEU A 4 -5.18 50.57 -27.32
N LYS A 5 -4.78 50.15 -26.12
CA LYS A 5 -3.88 49.01 -25.92
C LYS A 5 -4.65 47.88 -25.24
N THR A 6 -5.03 46.91 -26.06
CA THR A 6 -5.53 45.60 -25.69
C THR A 6 -4.39 44.79 -25.08
N TYR A 7 -4.56 44.26 -23.87
CA TYR A 7 -3.72 43.16 -23.38
C TYR A 7 -4.53 41.88 -23.46
N THR A 8 -4.07 41.02 -24.36
CA THR A 8 -4.60 39.70 -24.65
C THR A 8 -4.54 38.81 -23.42
N LEU A 9 -5.71 38.36 -22.98
CA LEU A 9 -5.91 37.21 -22.11
C LEU A 9 -5.42 35.95 -22.86
N LEU A 10 -4.39 35.26 -22.34
CA LEU A 10 -4.01 33.95 -22.83
C LEU A 10 -4.40 32.90 -21.77
N LEU A 11 -5.57 32.26 -21.99
CA LEU A 11 -5.91 31.02 -21.33
C LEU A 11 -4.96 29.93 -21.84
N LEU A 12 -4.19 29.32 -20.94
CA LEU A 12 -3.56 28.02 -21.19
C LEU A 12 -4.38 26.96 -20.44
N LEU A 13 -5.38 26.43 -21.14
CA LEU A 13 -5.98 25.14 -20.83
C LEU A 13 -4.96 24.07 -21.23
N PHE A 14 -4.19 23.58 -20.27
CA PHE A 14 -3.42 22.35 -20.47
C PHE A 14 -4.34 21.15 -20.26
N SER A 15 -4.92 20.70 -21.37
CA SER A 15 -5.47 19.36 -21.54
C SER A 15 -4.32 18.35 -21.47
N GLY A 16 -3.96 17.92 -20.26
CA GLY A 16 -3.07 16.79 -20.04
C GLY A 16 -3.86 15.49 -19.98
N MET A 17 -4.32 14.99 -21.13
CA MET A 17 -4.67 13.57 -21.27
C MET A 17 -3.42 12.81 -21.68
N THR A 18 -2.73 12.19 -20.73
CA THR A 18 -1.65 11.23 -21.00
C THR A 18 -1.63 10.13 -19.94
N ALA A 19 -1.95 8.90 -20.38
CA ALA A 19 -1.57 7.59 -19.81
C ALA A 19 -1.67 7.39 -18.27
N CYS A 20 -2.88 7.39 -17.73
CA CYS A 20 -3.14 7.30 -16.27
C CYS A 20 -2.89 5.92 -15.61
N GLY A 21 -2.48 4.88 -16.36
CA GLY A 21 -2.41 3.50 -15.82
C GLY A 21 -1.06 3.13 -15.20
N ASN A 22 0.04 3.29 -15.94
CA ASN A 22 1.36 2.81 -15.50
C ASN A 22 2.00 3.68 -14.41
N ASP A 23 1.79 5.00 -14.46
CA ASP A 23 2.39 5.92 -13.49
C ASP A 23 1.74 5.78 -12.11
N THR A 24 0.43 5.50 -12.08
CA THR A 24 -0.34 5.31 -10.84
C THR A 24 0.10 4.05 -10.10
N ALA A 25 0.22 2.91 -10.80
CA ALA A 25 0.65 1.66 -10.19
C ALA A 25 2.10 1.77 -9.68
N SER A 26 2.99 2.45 -10.42
CA SER A 26 4.37 2.69 -9.98
C SER A 26 4.45 3.59 -8.74
N ALA A 27 3.69 4.68 -8.69
CA ALA A 27 3.63 5.57 -7.53
C ALA A 27 3.07 4.86 -6.30
N LEU A 28 2.01 4.07 -6.46
CA LEU A 28 1.45 3.24 -5.39
C LEU A 28 2.44 2.17 -4.92
N HIS A 29 3.19 1.57 -5.85
CA HIS A 29 4.20 0.58 -5.51
C HIS A 29 5.28 1.17 -4.61
N GLN A 30 5.80 2.35 -4.93
CA GLN A 30 6.75 3.06 -4.07
C GLN A 30 6.14 3.44 -2.72
N HIS A 31 4.85 3.81 -2.71
CA HIS A 31 4.17 4.26 -1.50
C HIS A 31 3.99 3.14 -0.47
N VAL A 32 3.59 1.94 -0.91
CA VAL A 32 3.31 0.81 -0.02
C VAL A 32 4.57 0.16 0.56
N GLN A 33 5.75 0.41 -0.03
CA GLN A 33 7.00 -0.13 0.49
C GLN A 33 7.35 0.45 1.86
N GLY A 34 7.92 -0.38 2.73
CA GLY A 34 8.41 -0.01 4.06
C GLY A 34 7.89 -0.93 5.16
N PHE A 35 7.98 -0.45 6.40
CA PHE A 35 7.60 -1.18 7.59
C PHE A 35 6.36 -0.57 8.25
N TRP A 36 5.42 -1.45 8.63
CA TRP A 36 4.04 -1.07 8.91
C TRP A 36 3.50 -1.80 10.13
N LYS A 37 2.75 -1.07 10.96
CA LYS A 37 1.77 -1.66 11.86
C LYS A 37 0.45 -1.72 11.12
N VAL A 38 -0.23 -2.85 11.20
CA VAL A 38 -1.45 -3.12 10.44
C VAL A 38 -2.57 -3.43 11.41
N HIS A 39 -3.61 -2.62 11.39
CA HIS A 39 -4.84 -2.88 12.12
C HIS A 39 -5.84 -3.57 11.18
N GLN A 40 -6.13 -4.85 11.43
CA GLN A 40 -7.11 -5.63 10.68
C GLN A 40 -8.48 -5.52 11.34
N ILE A 41 -9.49 -5.21 10.55
CA ILE A 41 -10.89 -5.14 10.95
C ILE A 41 -11.69 -6.10 10.06
N GLN A 42 -12.30 -7.10 10.66
CA GLN A 42 -13.17 -8.06 9.98
C GLN A 42 -14.62 -7.58 9.96
N GLN A 43 -15.43 -8.07 9.02
CA GLN A 43 -16.87 -7.74 8.92
C GLN A 43 -17.68 -8.09 10.18
N ASN A 44 -17.25 -9.11 10.93
CA ASN A 44 -17.88 -9.49 12.21
C ASN A 44 -17.53 -8.54 13.37
N GLY A 45 -16.72 -7.50 13.12
CA GLY A 45 -16.26 -6.54 14.12
C GLY A 45 -15.03 -7.00 14.91
N GLU A 46 -14.52 -8.21 14.69
CA GLU A 46 -13.25 -8.64 15.27
C GLU A 46 -12.11 -7.82 14.67
N SER A 47 -11.13 -7.50 15.52
CA SER A 47 -9.92 -6.81 15.07
C SER A 47 -8.68 -7.40 15.70
N ASN A 48 -7.55 -7.22 15.01
CA ASN A 48 -6.25 -7.66 15.45
C ASN A 48 -5.17 -6.77 14.85
N ASP A 49 -4.13 -6.53 15.65
CA ASP A 49 -2.93 -5.87 15.19
C ASP A 49 -1.92 -6.90 14.68
N MET A 50 -1.18 -6.52 13.65
CA MET A 50 -0.06 -7.26 13.12
C MET A 50 1.01 -6.29 12.60
N TYR A 51 2.14 -6.83 12.17
CA TYR A 51 3.21 -6.05 11.54
C TYR A 51 3.48 -6.57 10.13
N ALA A 52 3.82 -5.66 9.22
CA ALA A 52 4.17 -5.99 7.85
C ALA A 52 5.44 -5.28 7.39
N GLU A 53 6.29 -6.01 6.68
CA GLU A 53 7.36 -5.43 5.85
C GLU A 53 6.98 -5.64 4.38
N ILE A 54 7.05 -4.58 3.58
CA ILE A 54 6.77 -4.60 2.13
C ILE A 54 8.00 -4.07 1.40
N ASN A 55 8.56 -4.86 0.48
CA ASN A 55 9.64 -4.42 -0.42
C ASN A 55 9.24 -4.61 -1.89
N ASP A 56 10.14 -4.44 -2.85
CA ASP A 56 9.82 -4.52 -4.29
C ASP A 56 9.10 -5.80 -4.75
N SER A 57 9.22 -6.90 -4.00
CA SER A 57 8.79 -8.23 -4.47
C SER A 57 7.86 -8.96 -3.52
N ILE A 58 7.94 -8.69 -2.22
CA ILE A 58 7.25 -9.47 -1.19
C ILE A 58 6.67 -8.63 -0.08
N ILE A 59 5.64 -9.21 0.55
CA ILE A 59 5.08 -8.77 1.81
C ILE A 59 5.34 -9.85 2.85
N LEU A 60 5.94 -9.47 3.97
CA LEU A 60 6.13 -10.30 5.14
C LEU A 60 5.14 -9.89 6.22
N TYR A 61 4.20 -10.75 6.60
CA TYR A 61 3.34 -10.50 7.76
C TYR A 61 3.84 -11.25 8.99
N TRP A 62 3.90 -10.55 10.12
CA TRP A 62 4.12 -11.14 11.42
C TRP A 62 2.84 -11.09 12.25
N TYR A 63 2.42 -12.25 12.76
CA TYR A 63 1.30 -12.39 13.67
C TYR A 63 1.81 -12.81 15.05
N ASP A 64 1.38 -12.10 16.08
CA ASP A 64 1.79 -12.38 17.47
C ASP A 64 1.52 -13.83 17.88
N ARG A 65 0.35 -14.35 17.48
CA ARG A 65 -0.09 -15.72 17.82
C ARG A 65 0.77 -16.83 17.22
N SER A 66 1.39 -16.62 16.06
CA SER A 66 2.18 -17.65 15.38
C SER A 66 3.68 -17.51 15.63
N SER A 67 4.16 -16.32 16.04
CA SER A 67 5.58 -15.97 16.05
C SER A 67 6.29 -16.29 14.71
N TYR A 68 5.51 -16.42 13.63
CA TYR A 68 5.95 -16.85 12.31
C TYR A 68 5.69 -15.75 11.31
N ILE A 69 6.67 -15.55 10.42
CA ILE A 69 6.60 -14.56 9.35
C ILE A 69 6.16 -15.27 8.07
N PHE A 70 5.05 -14.84 7.49
CA PHE A 70 4.53 -15.42 6.26
C PHE A 70 4.89 -14.56 5.04
N PRO A 71 5.67 -15.09 4.07
CA PRO A 71 6.00 -14.38 2.85
C PRO A 71 4.92 -14.53 1.78
N TYR A 72 4.50 -13.40 1.22
CA TYR A 72 3.57 -13.30 0.10
C TYR A 72 4.24 -12.56 -1.05
N GLY A 73 4.11 -13.08 -2.27
CA GLY A 73 4.35 -12.28 -3.46
C GLY A 73 3.19 -11.31 -3.67
N TYR A 74 3.46 -10.14 -4.25
CA TYR A 74 2.42 -9.19 -4.59
C TYR A 74 2.69 -8.44 -5.88
N ARG A 75 1.63 -7.84 -6.42
CA ARG A 75 1.70 -6.81 -7.46
C ARG A 75 0.60 -5.78 -7.26
N ILE A 76 0.77 -4.62 -7.86
CA ILE A 76 -0.25 -3.58 -7.91
C ILE A 76 -0.76 -3.45 -9.34
N GLU A 77 -2.08 -3.56 -9.50
CA GLU A 77 -2.78 -3.37 -10.77
C GLU A 77 -3.79 -2.24 -10.56
N ASP A 78 -3.59 -1.12 -11.25
CA ASP A 78 -4.32 0.13 -11.00
C ASP A 78 -4.25 0.53 -9.51
N ASN A 79 -5.36 0.41 -8.78
CA ASN A 79 -5.46 0.65 -7.35
C ASN A 79 -5.72 -0.64 -6.55
N GLN A 80 -5.38 -1.80 -7.10
CA GLN A 80 -5.58 -3.09 -6.45
C GLN A 80 -4.26 -3.73 -6.04
N LEU A 81 -4.16 -4.18 -4.79
CA LEU A 81 -3.10 -5.05 -4.32
C LEU A 81 -3.53 -6.50 -4.51
N VAL A 82 -2.77 -7.24 -5.32
CA VAL A 82 -3.00 -8.66 -5.59
C VAL A 82 -1.90 -9.44 -4.89
N VAL A 83 -2.26 -10.39 -4.02
CA VAL A 83 -1.30 -11.18 -3.22
C VAL A 83 -1.42 -12.70 -3.46
N TRP A 84 -0.29 -13.39 -3.43
CA TRP A 84 -0.19 -14.85 -3.54
C TRP A 84 0.90 -15.39 -2.59
N LEU A 85 0.88 -16.69 -2.30
CA LEU A 85 1.93 -17.31 -1.50
C LEU A 85 3.20 -17.45 -2.35
N GLN A 86 4.35 -17.00 -1.85
CA GLN A 86 5.60 -16.90 -2.63
C GLN A 86 6.02 -18.23 -3.29
N ASN A 87 5.74 -19.37 -2.64
CA ASN A 87 6.12 -20.70 -3.13
C ASN A 87 5.03 -21.42 -3.95
N ASP A 88 3.97 -20.72 -4.35
CA ASP A 88 2.88 -21.30 -5.14
C ASP A 88 2.63 -20.46 -6.39
N SER A 89 3.56 -20.51 -7.34
CA SER A 89 3.54 -19.76 -8.61
C SER A 89 2.40 -20.16 -9.56
N LEU A 90 1.65 -21.21 -9.21
CA LEU A 90 0.44 -21.67 -9.93
C LEU A 90 -0.85 -21.35 -9.15
N SER A 91 -0.75 -20.76 -7.96
CA SER A 91 -1.93 -20.37 -7.18
C SER A 91 -2.64 -19.19 -7.80
N ARG A 92 -3.97 -19.29 -7.81
CA ARG A 92 -4.83 -18.11 -7.99
C ARG A 92 -4.52 -17.10 -6.87
N PRO A 93 -4.62 -15.79 -7.15
CA PRO A 93 -4.52 -14.76 -6.11
C PRO A 93 -5.33 -15.14 -4.88
N LYS A 94 -4.70 -15.06 -3.71
CA LYS A 94 -5.34 -15.41 -2.43
C LYS A 94 -6.20 -14.28 -1.90
N ALA A 95 -5.80 -13.05 -2.19
CA ALA A 95 -6.58 -11.87 -1.89
C ALA A 95 -6.31 -10.78 -2.94
N ILE A 96 -7.36 -10.02 -3.23
CA ILE A 96 -7.31 -8.81 -4.04
C ILE A 96 -7.97 -7.75 -3.18
N GLY A 97 -7.28 -6.65 -2.88
CA GLY A 97 -7.88 -5.55 -2.14
C GLY A 97 -7.68 -4.22 -2.85
N THR A 98 -8.65 -3.34 -2.73
CA THR A 98 -8.56 -1.97 -3.21
C THR A 98 -7.70 -1.15 -2.24
N LEU A 99 -6.64 -0.56 -2.76
CA LEU A 99 -5.75 0.37 -2.07
C LEU A 99 -6.34 1.78 -2.12
N SER A 100 -6.28 2.46 -0.97
CA SER A 100 -6.50 3.89 -0.84
C SER A 100 -5.36 4.49 -0.04
N VAL A 101 -4.62 5.42 -0.63
CA VAL A 101 -3.55 6.15 0.04
C VAL A 101 -4.13 7.41 0.67
N SER A 102 -3.89 7.62 1.95
CA SER A 102 -4.35 8.80 2.69
C SER A 102 -3.25 9.86 2.76
N ASP A 103 -2.04 9.45 3.13
CA ASP A 103 -0.84 10.28 3.24
C ASP A 103 0.41 9.39 3.19
N ALA A 104 1.62 9.98 3.26
CA ALA A 104 2.90 9.27 3.17
C ALA A 104 3.06 8.09 4.17
N ASP A 105 2.38 8.19 5.31
CA ASP A 105 2.51 7.27 6.43
C ASP A 105 1.28 6.37 6.62
N HIS A 106 0.27 6.50 5.76
CA HIS A 106 -0.99 5.76 5.88
C HIS A 106 -1.58 5.35 4.54
N PHE A 107 -1.91 4.07 4.44
CA PHE A 107 -2.79 3.56 3.40
C PHE A 107 -3.76 2.51 3.97
N THR A 108 -4.86 2.29 3.25
CA THR A 108 -5.87 1.29 3.58
C THR A 108 -5.99 0.30 2.45
N LEU A 109 -6.14 -0.98 2.80
CA LEU A 109 -6.52 -2.04 1.88
C LEU A 109 -7.91 -2.55 2.26
N VAL A 110 -8.85 -2.55 1.33
CA VAL A 110 -10.20 -3.11 1.52
C VAL A 110 -10.41 -4.29 0.59
N ASN A 111 -10.77 -5.44 1.15
CA ASN A 111 -11.19 -6.63 0.40
C ASN A 111 -12.55 -7.09 0.95
N ASP A 112 -13.33 -7.84 0.17
CA ASP A 112 -14.62 -8.41 0.59
C ASP A 112 -14.45 -9.20 1.90
N GLY A 113 -14.90 -8.62 3.01
CA GLY A 113 -14.79 -9.23 4.34
C GLY A 113 -13.86 -8.53 5.32
N GLN A 114 -12.94 -7.67 4.85
CA GLN A 114 -11.89 -7.10 5.70
C GLN A 114 -11.39 -5.72 5.25
N ARG A 115 -11.02 -4.91 6.24
CA ARG A 115 -10.27 -3.67 6.07
C ARG A 115 -8.95 -3.80 6.82
N LEU A 116 -7.85 -3.46 6.16
CA LEU A 116 -6.52 -3.39 6.76
C LEU A 116 -6.06 -1.93 6.70
N GLU A 117 -5.72 -1.37 7.86
CA GLU A 117 -5.20 -0.02 7.97
C GLU A 117 -3.70 -0.09 8.28
N TYR A 118 -2.88 0.45 7.38
CA TYR A 118 -1.43 0.43 7.51
C TYR A 118 -0.96 1.78 8.02
N GLN A 119 -0.21 1.76 9.10
CA GLN A 119 0.45 2.92 9.69
C GLN A 119 1.96 2.70 9.69
N ARG A 120 2.71 3.67 9.16
CA ARG A 120 4.17 3.63 9.11
C ARG A 120 4.74 3.52 10.52
N VAL A 121 5.69 2.60 10.72
CA VAL A 121 6.41 2.42 11.99
C VAL A 121 7.86 2.01 11.74
N SER A 122 8.70 2.07 12.77
CA SER A 122 10.09 1.62 12.73
C SER A 122 10.25 0.20 13.27
N PHE A 123 11.37 -0.46 12.91
CA PHE A 123 11.76 -1.73 13.52
C PHE A 123 11.99 -1.59 15.03
N ASP A 124 12.51 -0.45 15.49
CA ASP A 124 12.65 -0.17 16.92
C ASP A 124 11.30 -0.15 17.64
N LYS A 125 10.26 0.40 17.00
CA LYS A 125 8.91 0.41 17.57
C LYS A 125 8.33 -1.00 17.68
N PHE A 126 8.60 -1.85 16.69
CA PHE A 126 8.26 -3.27 16.77
C PHE A 126 8.99 -3.99 17.90
N GLU A 127 10.31 -3.77 18.05
CA GLU A 127 11.08 -4.40 19.13
C GLU A 127 10.62 -3.92 20.51
N GLU A 128 10.29 -2.64 20.65
CA GLU A 128 9.72 -2.05 21.87
C GLU A 128 8.38 -2.71 22.25
N GLU A 129 7.44 -2.84 21.30
CA GLU A 129 6.09 -3.35 21.58
C GLU A 129 6.04 -4.88 21.73
N THR A 130 6.90 -5.61 21.02
CA THR A 130 6.84 -7.08 20.96
C THR A 130 7.94 -7.78 21.76
N GLY A 131 9.01 -7.08 22.11
CA GLY A 131 10.22 -7.69 22.68
C GLY A 131 10.96 -8.63 21.73
N ARG A 132 10.65 -8.58 20.43
CA ARG A 132 11.25 -9.41 19.38
C ARG A 132 12.03 -8.55 18.40
N LYS A 133 13.11 -9.10 17.86
CA LYS A 133 13.80 -8.51 16.71
C LYS A 133 13.13 -8.95 15.42
N TRP A 134 12.89 -8.00 14.52
CA TRP A 134 12.39 -8.31 13.20
C TRP A 134 13.47 -9.09 12.45
N LYS A 135 13.13 -10.29 11.98
CA LYS A 135 14.06 -11.14 11.23
C LYS A 135 13.93 -10.99 9.70
N GLY A 136 12.93 -10.22 9.25
CA GLY A 136 12.80 -9.70 7.90
C GLY A 136 13.11 -10.63 6.74
N ILE A 137 13.47 -9.96 5.65
CA ILE A 137 13.94 -10.49 4.37
C ILE A 137 15.47 -10.39 4.42
N ASP A 138 16.17 -11.53 4.38
CA ASP A 138 17.64 -11.56 4.24
C ASP A 138 18.08 -11.10 2.83
#